data_AF-A0A223SAW2-F1
#
_entry.id   AF-A0A223SAW2-F1
#
_cell.length_a   1.000
_cell.length_b   1.000
_cell.length_c   1.000
_cell.angle_alpha   90.00
_cell.angle_beta   90.00
_cell.angle_gamma   90.00
#
_symmetry.space_group_name_H-M   'P 1'
#
loop_
_entity.id
_entity.type
_entity.pdbx_description
1 polymer ?
#
loop_
_entity_poly.entity_id
_entity_poly.type
_entity_poly.pdbx_seq_one_letter_code
_entity_poly.pdbx_strand_id
1 'polypeptide(L)'
;MTDGLCTAVRSLASEETEGPSLLTWTCDNFATIVWPRLVEHTLLSYAPILLGLALALPIGIASARWRPLYPPVLTGVNVLYAIPSIALFFLMLPYTGFSLWTAIIPLTLYTLTILVPNVVDGLNQVPDHVRQAAVAMGFGPLRRLLQVELRIAIPVVIAGLRVAAVATISMVSVASLVGLGGLGQLILSEGFKRQFPAPIIVGVVLSVALAFLTDALLVLLQYLLTPWTRRDDRGKQSRGAARGTTRTERRAADGSAESDTAAVAAVPAGAGSGTPGPAHPGPDIGRADTGGPNTGGPDRPGGRAPGEGDR
;
A
#
# COMPACT_ATOMS: atom_id res chain seq x y z
N MET A 1 -2.64 -14.76 34.98
CA MET A 1 -1.49 -14.26 34.19
C MET A 1 -1.67 -12.77 33.83
N THR A 2 -2.90 -12.33 33.58
CA THR A 2 -3.31 -10.92 33.41
C THR A 2 -3.09 -10.04 34.65
N ASP A 3 -3.29 -10.59 35.86
CA ASP A 3 -3.23 -9.79 37.10
C ASP A 3 -1.81 -9.29 37.45
N GLY A 4 -0.79 -10.10 37.12
CA GLY A 4 0.62 -9.76 37.36
C GLY A 4 1.17 -8.67 36.43
N LEU A 5 0.72 -8.67 35.17
CA LEU A 5 1.03 -7.62 34.20
C LEU A 5 0.33 -6.30 34.57
N CYS A 6 -0.93 -6.37 35.00
CA CYS A 6 -1.68 -5.19 35.43
C CYS A 6 -1.15 -4.56 36.73
N THR A 7 -0.64 -5.37 37.66
CA THR A 7 0.01 -4.86 38.89
C THR A 7 1.38 -4.25 38.60
N ALA A 8 2.19 -4.85 37.72
CA ALA A 8 3.47 -4.28 37.30
C ALA A 8 3.30 -2.96 36.53
N VAL A 9 2.31 -2.90 35.62
CA VAL A 9 2.01 -1.71 34.83
C VAL A 9 1.40 -0.59 35.70
N ARG A 10 0.57 -0.93 36.69
CA ARG A 10 0.05 0.03 37.70
C ARG A 10 1.17 0.68 38.51
N SER A 11 2.28 -0.01 38.73
CA SER A 11 3.45 0.51 39.46
C SER A 11 4.30 1.50 38.66
N LEU A 12 4.23 1.49 37.32
CA LEU A 12 5.00 2.39 36.45
C LEU A 12 4.23 3.68 36.11
N ALA A 13 2.93 3.73 36.43
CA ALA A 13 2.00 4.76 36.00
C ALA A 13 1.73 5.85 37.06
N SER A 14 2.31 5.73 38.25
CA SER A 14 2.02 6.61 39.39
C SER A 14 2.66 7.99 39.30
N GLU A 15 3.33 8.35 38.19
CA GLU A 15 4.09 9.60 38.07
C GLU A 15 3.54 10.64 37.07
N GLU A 16 2.52 10.36 36.25
CA GLU A 16 1.94 11.41 35.39
C GLU A 16 0.41 11.40 35.34
N THR A 17 -0.16 12.57 35.66
CA THR A 17 -1.52 13.12 35.40
C THR A 17 -2.70 12.78 36.34
N GLU A 18 -3.36 13.85 36.80
CA GLU A 18 -4.51 13.93 37.72
C GLU A 18 -5.85 13.40 37.15
N GLY A 19 -5.87 12.15 36.71
CA GLY A 19 -7.10 11.39 36.43
C GLY A 19 -6.95 9.94 36.87
N PRO A 20 -8.03 9.12 36.89
CA PRO A 20 -7.86 7.68 37.02
C PRO A 20 -6.95 7.23 35.87
N SER A 21 -5.72 6.86 36.20
CA SER A 21 -4.67 6.63 35.21
C SER A 21 -5.18 5.69 34.11
N LEU A 22 -4.86 5.99 32.85
CA LEU A 22 -5.29 5.23 31.67
C LEU A 22 -5.11 3.72 31.88
N LEU A 23 -4.03 3.35 32.56
CA LEU A 23 -3.63 1.98 32.85
C LEU A 23 -4.49 1.34 33.95
N THR A 24 -4.87 2.07 34.99
CA THR A 24 -5.87 1.58 35.97
C THR A 24 -7.23 1.33 35.32
N TRP A 25 -7.74 2.28 34.53
CA TRP A 25 -9.01 2.10 33.84
C TRP A 25 -8.96 0.91 32.88
N THR A 26 -7.86 0.76 32.13
CA THR A 26 -7.68 -0.35 31.20
C THR A 26 -7.68 -1.68 31.91
N CYS A 27 -6.94 -1.82 33.02
CA CYS A 27 -6.86 -3.06 33.77
C CYS A 27 -8.20 -3.44 34.41
N ASP A 28 -8.92 -2.46 34.96
CA ASP A 28 -10.21 -2.70 35.62
C ASP A 28 -11.31 -3.07 34.61
N ASN A 29 -11.22 -2.55 33.37
CA ASN A 29 -12.19 -2.80 32.29
C ASN A 29 -11.68 -3.81 31.25
N PHE A 30 -10.53 -4.45 31.48
CA PHE A 30 -9.86 -5.27 30.47
C PHE A 30 -10.70 -6.49 30.11
N ALA A 31 -11.10 -7.26 31.13
CA ALA A 31 -11.82 -8.51 30.94
C ALA A 31 -13.25 -8.30 30.41
N THR A 32 -13.89 -7.20 30.80
CA THR A 32 -15.31 -6.93 30.53
C THR A 32 -15.54 -6.17 29.24
N ILE A 33 -14.68 -5.18 28.92
CA ILE A 33 -14.89 -4.27 27.79
C ILE A 33 -13.82 -4.46 26.72
N VAL A 34 -12.54 -4.52 27.07
CA VAL A 34 -11.45 -4.52 26.08
C VAL A 34 -11.33 -5.87 25.38
N TRP A 35 -11.34 -6.97 26.14
CA TRP A 35 -11.12 -8.32 25.64
C TRP A 35 -12.18 -8.76 24.59
N PRO A 36 -13.50 -8.59 24.83
CA PRO A 36 -14.50 -8.96 23.83
C PRO A 36 -14.36 -8.18 22.53
N ARG A 37 -14.05 -6.87 22.61
CA ARG A 37 -13.88 -5.99 21.44
C ARG A 37 -12.63 -6.33 20.64
N LEU A 38 -11.56 -6.74 21.32
CA LEU A 38 -10.34 -7.21 20.68
C LEU A 38 -10.60 -8.50 19.89
N VAL A 39 -11.31 -9.47 20.50
CA VAL A 39 -11.67 -10.73 19.85
C VAL A 39 -12.56 -10.47 18.64
N GLU A 40 -13.57 -9.61 18.78
CA GLU A 40 -14.47 -9.23 17.69
C GLU A 40 -13.72 -8.55 16.54
N HIS A 41 -12.82 -7.61 16.85
CA HIS A 41 -12.00 -6.94 15.84
C HIS A 41 -11.06 -7.92 15.12
N THR A 42 -10.51 -8.88 15.86
CA THR A 42 -9.68 -9.96 15.29
C THR A 42 -10.53 -10.81 14.34
N LEU A 43 -11.71 -11.27 14.76
CA LEU A 43 -12.59 -12.07 13.92
C LEU A 43 -13.00 -11.33 12.65
N LEU A 44 -13.41 -10.06 12.78
CA LEU A 44 -13.80 -9.18 11.67
C LEU A 44 -12.65 -8.82 10.74
N SER A 45 -11.40 -8.88 11.19
CA SER A 45 -10.23 -8.62 10.35
C SER A 45 -9.78 -9.88 9.61
N TYR A 46 -9.62 -11.00 10.33
CA TYR A 46 -9.03 -12.21 9.78
C TYR A 46 -10.01 -12.96 8.85
N ALA A 47 -11.31 -12.96 9.14
CA ALA A 47 -12.28 -13.64 8.27
C ALA A 47 -12.29 -13.07 6.84
N PRO A 48 -12.37 -11.74 6.62
CA PRO A 48 -12.28 -11.15 5.29
C PRO A 48 -10.92 -11.34 4.62
N ILE A 49 -9.82 -11.32 5.37
CA ILE A 49 -8.47 -11.57 4.83
C ILE A 49 -8.41 -12.99 4.25
N LEU A 50 -8.87 -13.98 5.00
CA LEU A 50 -8.84 -15.38 4.57
C LEU A 50 -9.79 -15.65 3.41
N LEU A 51 -11.02 -15.13 3.46
CA LEU A 51 -11.97 -15.25 2.35
C LEU A 51 -11.48 -14.51 1.11
N GLY A 52 -10.95 -13.31 1.28
CA GLY A 52 -10.38 -12.50 0.21
C GLY A 52 -9.20 -13.21 -0.46
N LEU A 53 -8.30 -13.81 0.33
CA LEU A 53 -7.20 -14.62 -0.19
C LEU A 53 -7.69 -15.88 -0.92
N ALA A 54 -8.66 -16.58 -0.34
CA ALA A 54 -9.24 -17.79 -0.94
C ALA A 54 -9.92 -17.51 -2.30
N LEU A 55 -10.49 -16.32 -2.48
CA LEU A 55 -11.08 -15.88 -3.75
C LEU A 55 -10.05 -15.23 -4.70
N ALA A 56 -9.09 -14.48 -4.17
CA ALA A 56 -8.07 -13.79 -4.96
C ALA A 56 -7.11 -14.76 -5.65
N LEU A 57 -6.77 -15.88 -5.00
CA LEU A 57 -5.90 -16.90 -5.59
C LEU A 57 -6.48 -17.47 -6.89
N PRO A 58 -7.69 -18.07 -6.93
CA PRO A 58 -8.24 -18.62 -8.16
C PRO A 58 -8.48 -17.54 -9.22
N ILE A 59 -8.98 -16.35 -8.84
CA ILE A 59 -9.24 -15.25 -9.78
C ILE A 59 -7.93 -14.73 -10.38
N GLY A 60 -6.91 -14.51 -9.55
CA GLY A 60 -5.59 -14.05 -9.97
C GLY A 60 -4.86 -15.08 -10.84
N ILE A 61 -4.91 -16.36 -10.47
CA ILE A 61 -4.36 -17.45 -11.28
C ILE A 61 -5.05 -17.54 -12.63
N ALA A 62 -6.39 -17.47 -12.67
CA ALA A 62 -7.15 -17.49 -13.91
C ALA A 62 -6.80 -16.29 -14.81
N SER A 63 -6.65 -15.10 -14.22
CA SER A 63 -6.27 -13.87 -14.93
C SER A 63 -4.84 -13.92 -15.47
N ALA A 64 -3.90 -14.50 -14.72
CA ALA A 64 -2.52 -14.70 -15.18
C ALA A 64 -2.43 -15.74 -16.30
N ARG A 65 -3.26 -16.79 -16.25
CA ARG A 65 -3.30 -17.84 -17.27
C ARG A 65 -3.92 -17.35 -18.58
N TRP A 66 -4.97 -16.54 -18.49
CA TRP A 66 -5.69 -16.00 -19.63
C TRP A 66 -5.49 -14.48 -19.71
N ARG A 67 -4.46 -14.06 -20.45
CA ARG A 67 -4.15 -12.65 -20.72
C ARG A 67 -5.36 -11.74 -21.04
N PRO A 68 -6.37 -12.15 -21.84
CA PRO A 68 -7.52 -11.29 -22.12
C PRO A 68 -8.48 -11.12 -20.93
N LEU A 69 -8.42 -11.97 -19.90
CA LEU A 69 -9.24 -11.81 -18.68
C LEU A 69 -8.67 -10.75 -17.74
N TYR A 70 -7.38 -10.41 -17.84
CA TYR A 70 -6.76 -9.47 -16.91
C TYR A 70 -7.33 -8.04 -17.02
N PRO A 71 -7.48 -7.42 -18.21
CA PRO A 71 -8.03 -6.07 -18.33
C PRO A 71 -9.43 -5.87 -17.71
N PRO A 72 -10.44 -6.74 -17.96
CA PRO A 72 -11.76 -6.56 -17.35
C PRO A 72 -11.74 -6.81 -15.84
N VAL A 73 -10.97 -7.79 -15.35
CA VAL A 73 -10.83 -8.05 -13.91
C VAL A 73 -10.20 -6.86 -13.20
N LEU A 74 -9.11 -6.31 -13.75
CA LEU A 74 -8.43 -5.15 -13.20
C LEU A 74 -9.35 -3.92 -13.19
N THR A 75 -10.14 -3.74 -14.24
CA THR A 75 -11.14 -2.66 -14.31
C THR A 75 -12.20 -2.82 -13.23
N GLY A 76 -12.78 -4.02 -13.08
CA GLY A 76 -13.78 -4.29 -12.03
C GLY A 76 -13.25 -4.08 -10.62
N VAL A 77 -12.02 -4.52 -10.36
CA VAL A 77 -11.29 -4.31 -9.10
C VAL A 77 -11.07 -2.83 -8.81
N ASN A 78 -10.64 -2.04 -9.80
CA ASN A 78 -10.44 -0.60 -9.65
C ASN A 78 -11.76 0.16 -9.41
N VAL A 79 -12.83 -0.21 -10.11
CA VAL A 79 -14.17 0.35 -9.89
C VAL A 79 -14.63 0.06 -8.47
N LEU A 80 -14.44 -1.18 -8.01
CA LEU A 80 -14.79 -1.60 -6.65
C LEU A 80 -13.98 -0.84 -5.58
N TYR A 81 -12.69 -0.57 -5.85
CA TYR A 81 -11.84 0.24 -4.97
C TYR A 81 -12.29 1.70 -4.87
N ALA A 82 -12.85 2.24 -5.95
CA ALA A 82 -13.33 3.61 -5.98
C ALA A 82 -14.58 3.81 -5.10
N ILE A 83 -15.31 2.73 -4.77
CA ILE A 83 -16.47 2.81 -3.88
C ILE A 83 -15.98 2.97 -2.43
N PRO A 84 -16.36 4.05 -1.72
CA PRO A 84 -16.01 4.21 -0.31
C PRO A 84 -16.52 3.03 0.52
N SER A 85 -15.68 2.50 1.41
CA SER A 85 -16.03 1.34 2.26
C SER A 85 -17.27 1.60 3.12
N ILE A 86 -17.43 2.82 3.62
CA ILE A 86 -18.63 3.25 4.37
C ILE A 86 -19.90 3.06 3.54
N ALA A 87 -19.89 3.43 2.25
CA ALA A 87 -21.06 3.30 1.39
C ALA A 87 -21.44 1.82 1.19
N LEU A 88 -20.45 0.92 1.05
CA LEU A 88 -20.70 -0.52 0.95
C LEU A 88 -21.32 -1.09 2.22
N PHE A 89 -20.91 -0.62 3.40
CA PHE A 89 -21.54 -1.05 4.66
C PHE A 89 -23.02 -0.64 4.69
N PHE A 90 -23.35 0.62 4.41
CA PHE A 90 -24.74 1.10 4.37
C PHE A 90 -25.58 0.38 3.31
N LEU A 91 -24.99 0.06 2.15
CA LEU A 91 -25.65 -0.70 1.10
C LEU A 91 -26.00 -2.12 1.57
N MET A 92 -25.19 -2.74 2.43
CA MET A 92 -25.42 -4.09 2.94
C MET A 92 -26.46 -4.19 4.06
N LEU A 93 -26.69 -3.11 4.81
CA LEU A 93 -27.65 -3.07 5.94
C LEU A 93 -29.06 -3.60 5.57
N PRO A 94 -29.72 -3.18 4.47
CA PRO A 94 -31.05 -3.69 4.14
C PRO A 94 -31.06 -5.18 3.78
N TYR A 95 -29.94 -5.75 3.34
CA TYR A 95 -29.86 -7.16 2.91
C TYR A 95 -29.45 -8.10 4.05
N THR A 96 -28.53 -7.66 4.92
CA THR A 96 -27.92 -8.51 5.96
C THR A 96 -28.26 -8.09 7.39
N GLY A 97 -28.83 -6.90 7.58
CA GLY A 97 -29.13 -6.32 8.89
C GLY A 97 -27.87 -5.90 9.65
N PHE A 98 -27.93 -5.97 10.98
CA PHE A 98 -26.78 -5.79 11.87
C PHE A 98 -26.09 -7.14 12.13
N SER A 99 -25.52 -7.72 11.08
CA SER A 99 -24.85 -9.02 11.14
C SER A 99 -23.34 -8.88 10.92
N LEU A 100 -22.58 -9.90 11.33
CA LEU A 100 -21.15 -10.00 11.01
C LEU A 100 -20.91 -9.95 9.49
N TRP A 101 -21.84 -10.52 8.70
CA TRP A 101 -21.76 -10.55 7.24
C TRP A 101 -21.76 -9.15 6.61
N THR A 102 -22.42 -8.19 7.25
CA THR A 102 -22.49 -6.79 6.82
C THR A 102 -21.12 -6.13 6.78
N ALA A 103 -20.22 -6.51 7.68
CA ALA A 103 -18.82 -6.09 7.65
C ALA A 103 -17.97 -7.01 6.76
N ILE A 104 -18.16 -8.34 6.87
CA ILE A 104 -17.28 -9.31 6.22
C ILE A 104 -17.33 -9.19 4.69
N ILE A 105 -18.52 -9.00 4.09
CA ILE A 105 -18.67 -8.99 2.63
C ILE A 105 -17.91 -7.80 2.00
N PRO A 106 -18.14 -6.54 2.41
CA PRO A 106 -17.37 -5.40 1.87
C PRO A 106 -15.87 -5.48 2.16
N LEU A 107 -15.47 -5.93 3.35
CA LEU A 107 -14.05 -6.09 3.68
C LEU A 107 -13.39 -7.18 2.83
N THR A 108 -14.12 -8.25 2.50
CA THR A 108 -13.64 -9.33 1.62
C THR A 108 -13.45 -8.81 0.20
N LEU A 109 -14.42 -8.04 -0.30
CA LEU A 109 -14.37 -7.37 -1.60
C LEU A 109 -13.17 -6.43 -1.70
N TYR A 110 -12.90 -5.64 -0.65
CA TYR A 110 -11.75 -4.75 -0.63
C TYR A 110 -10.42 -5.52 -0.56
N THR A 111 -10.36 -6.56 0.27
CA THR A 111 -9.18 -7.45 0.34
C THR A 111 -8.91 -8.10 -1.01
N LEU A 112 -9.96 -8.58 -1.70
CA LEU A 112 -9.89 -9.14 -3.04
C LEU A 112 -9.29 -8.13 -4.03
N THR A 113 -9.75 -6.88 -3.96
CA THR A 113 -9.27 -5.78 -4.79
C THR A 113 -7.77 -5.53 -4.65
N ILE A 114 -7.23 -5.61 -3.43
CA ILE A 114 -5.78 -5.48 -3.20
C ILE A 114 -5.05 -6.75 -3.66
N LEU A 115 -5.57 -7.94 -3.36
CA LEU A 115 -4.84 -9.19 -3.57
C LEU A 115 -4.77 -9.63 -5.02
N VAL A 116 -5.81 -9.41 -5.83
CA VAL A 116 -5.84 -9.89 -7.23
C VAL A 116 -4.67 -9.37 -8.07
N PRO A 117 -4.38 -8.05 -8.11
CA PRO A 117 -3.20 -7.54 -8.83
C PRO A 117 -1.89 -8.12 -8.30
N ASN A 118 -1.74 -8.22 -6.97
CA ASN A 118 -0.54 -8.79 -6.35
C ASN A 118 -0.31 -10.27 -6.73
N VAL A 119 -1.38 -11.07 -6.85
CA VAL A 119 -1.29 -12.46 -7.31
C VAL A 119 -0.89 -12.52 -8.78
N VAL A 120 -1.49 -11.70 -9.63
CA VAL A 120 -1.17 -11.64 -11.07
C VAL A 120 0.27 -11.20 -11.28
N ASP A 121 0.70 -10.13 -10.60
CA ASP A 121 2.07 -9.60 -10.66
C ASP A 121 3.08 -10.62 -10.15
N GLY A 122 2.77 -11.33 -9.05
CA GLY A 122 3.61 -12.39 -8.52
C GLY A 122 3.83 -13.54 -9.51
N LEU A 123 2.79 -13.93 -10.25
CA LEU A 123 2.89 -14.97 -11.29
C LEU A 123 3.62 -14.46 -12.54
N ASN A 124 3.43 -13.20 -12.92
CA ASN A 124 4.10 -12.58 -14.06
C ASN A 124 5.60 -12.33 -13.82
N GLN A 125 6.06 -12.28 -12.57
CA GLN A 125 7.49 -12.20 -12.25
C GLN A 125 8.27 -13.47 -12.58
N VAL A 126 7.59 -14.60 -12.82
CA VAL A 126 8.26 -15.85 -13.20
C VAL A 126 8.82 -15.72 -14.62
N PRO A 127 10.15 -15.81 -14.82
CA PRO A 127 10.73 -15.64 -16.15
C PRO A 127 10.26 -16.73 -17.12
N ASP A 128 10.02 -16.35 -18.38
CA ASP A 128 9.55 -17.29 -19.42
C ASP A 128 10.49 -18.49 -19.61
N HIS A 129 11.81 -18.30 -19.44
CA HIS A 129 12.78 -19.39 -19.54
C HIS A 129 12.60 -20.46 -18.46
N VAL A 130 12.21 -20.07 -17.24
CA VAL A 130 11.89 -21.02 -16.14
C VAL A 130 10.64 -21.82 -16.50
N ARG A 131 9.65 -21.15 -17.10
CA ARG A 131 8.41 -21.78 -17.54
C ARG A 131 8.63 -22.77 -18.69
N GLN A 132 9.46 -22.41 -19.67
CA GLN A 132 9.85 -23.27 -20.79
C GLN A 132 10.67 -24.48 -20.31
N ALA A 133 11.61 -24.28 -19.39
CA ALA A 133 12.39 -25.37 -18.79
C ALA A 133 11.48 -26.37 -18.04
N ALA A 134 10.49 -25.89 -17.28
CA ALA A 134 9.53 -26.76 -16.62
C ALA A 134 8.68 -27.57 -17.61
N VAL A 135 8.30 -26.99 -18.75
CA VAL A 135 7.60 -27.72 -19.82
C VAL A 135 8.51 -28.79 -20.44
N ALA A 136 9.79 -28.46 -20.70
CA ALA A 136 10.77 -29.41 -21.23
C ALA A 136 11.03 -30.58 -20.26
N MET A 137 10.93 -30.34 -18.95
CA MET A 137 11.03 -31.35 -17.90
C MET A 137 9.75 -32.20 -17.73
N GLY A 138 8.71 -31.97 -18.55
CA GLY A 138 7.47 -32.75 -18.55
C GLY A 138 6.45 -32.36 -17.47
N PHE A 139 6.56 -31.17 -16.87
CA PHE A 139 5.57 -30.71 -15.90
C PHE A 139 4.24 -30.36 -16.59
N GLY A 140 3.17 -31.04 -16.20
CA GLY A 140 1.80 -30.67 -16.57
C GLY A 140 1.40 -29.28 -16.05
N PRO A 141 0.39 -28.62 -16.63
CA PRO A 141 0.06 -27.22 -16.36
C PRO A 141 -0.26 -26.94 -14.88
N LEU A 142 -1.02 -27.82 -14.22
CA LEU A 142 -1.37 -27.67 -12.80
C LEU A 142 -0.17 -27.95 -11.88
N ARG A 143 0.65 -28.94 -12.22
CA ARG A 143 1.85 -29.29 -11.46
C ARG A 143 2.91 -28.20 -11.58
N ARG A 144 3.09 -27.63 -12.78
CA ARG A 144 3.96 -26.48 -13.03
C ARG A 144 3.52 -25.26 -12.22
N LEU A 145 2.22 -24.97 -12.22
CA LEU A 145 1.67 -23.86 -11.44
C LEU A 145 1.95 -24.04 -9.94
N LEU A 146 1.57 -25.18 -9.35
CA LEU A 146 1.69 -25.37 -7.90
C LEU A 146 3.13 -25.54 -7.42
N GLN A 147 3.98 -26.23 -8.19
CA GLN A 147 5.33 -26.58 -7.73
C GLN A 147 6.41 -25.58 -8.14
N VAL A 148 6.24 -24.86 -9.26
CA VAL A 148 7.25 -23.95 -9.80
C VAL A 148 6.77 -22.51 -9.74
N GLU A 149 5.70 -22.17 -10.45
CA GLU A 149 5.26 -20.77 -10.61
C GLU A 149 4.79 -20.18 -9.26
N LEU A 150 3.94 -20.91 -8.52
CA LEU A 150 3.41 -20.45 -7.24
C LEU A 150 4.53 -20.28 -6.21
N ARG A 151 5.53 -21.19 -6.17
CA ARG A 151 6.62 -21.10 -5.20
C ARG A 151 7.53 -19.89 -5.40
N ILE A 152 7.70 -19.47 -6.66
CA ILE A 152 8.44 -18.26 -7.01
C ILE A 152 7.58 -17.01 -6.71
N ALA A 153 6.26 -17.10 -6.87
CA ALA A 153 5.31 -16.02 -6.61
C ALA A 153 5.00 -15.78 -5.12
N ILE A 154 5.18 -16.79 -4.24
CA ILE A 154 4.92 -16.72 -2.78
C ILE A 154 5.39 -15.38 -2.14
N PRO A 155 6.66 -14.93 -2.28
CA PRO A 155 7.10 -13.72 -1.61
C PRO A 155 6.33 -12.46 -2.04
N VAL A 156 5.93 -12.38 -3.31
CA VAL A 156 5.14 -11.25 -3.84
C VAL A 156 3.72 -11.31 -3.33
N VAL A 157 3.10 -12.49 -3.34
CA VAL A 157 1.74 -12.69 -2.81
C VAL A 157 1.69 -12.38 -1.31
N ILE A 158 2.69 -12.81 -0.54
CA ILE A 158 2.75 -12.48 0.90
C ILE A 158 2.95 -10.99 1.11
N ALA A 159 3.78 -10.31 0.31
CA ALA A 159 3.91 -8.85 0.37
C ALA A 159 2.57 -8.14 0.12
N GLY A 160 1.81 -8.59 -0.88
CA GLY A 160 0.45 -8.10 -1.13
C GLY A 160 -0.51 -8.39 0.03
N LEU A 161 -0.44 -9.59 0.61
CA LEU A 161 -1.25 -9.98 1.76
C LEU A 161 -0.97 -9.13 3.00
N ARG A 162 0.27 -8.71 3.22
CA ARG A 162 0.63 -7.80 4.31
C ARG A 162 -0.07 -6.44 4.17
N VAL A 163 0.00 -5.85 2.97
CA VAL A 163 -0.69 -4.60 2.67
C VAL A 163 -2.20 -4.75 2.85
N ALA A 164 -2.78 -5.82 2.30
CA ALA A 164 -4.20 -6.12 2.45
C ALA A 164 -4.60 -6.30 3.92
N ALA A 165 -3.81 -7.05 4.71
CA ALA A 165 -4.10 -7.32 6.11
C ALA A 165 -4.11 -6.03 6.95
N VAL A 166 -3.08 -5.19 6.82
CA VAL A 166 -3.00 -3.91 7.54
C VAL A 166 -4.14 -2.98 7.14
N ALA A 167 -4.46 -2.89 5.85
CA ALA A 167 -5.58 -2.10 5.36
C ALA A 167 -6.92 -2.59 5.93
N THR A 168 -7.16 -3.91 5.90
CA THR A 168 -8.38 -4.53 6.43
C THR A 168 -8.55 -4.28 7.93
N ILE A 169 -7.50 -4.45 8.73
CA ILE A 169 -7.52 -4.13 10.17
C ILE A 169 -7.91 -2.66 10.39
N SER A 170 -7.34 -1.74 9.59
CA SER A 170 -7.71 -0.33 9.66
C SER A 170 -9.18 -0.07 9.28
N MET A 171 -9.73 -0.77 8.28
CA MET A 171 -11.13 -0.59 7.86
C MET A 171 -12.13 -1.21 8.83
N VAL A 172 -11.75 -2.24 9.59
CA VAL A 172 -12.63 -2.77 10.64
C VAL A 172 -12.93 -1.69 11.68
N SER A 173 -11.98 -0.81 11.98
CA SER A 173 -12.23 0.37 12.85
C SER A 173 -13.25 1.34 12.24
N VAL A 174 -13.28 1.46 10.91
CA VAL A 174 -14.29 2.28 10.20
C VAL A 174 -15.66 1.59 10.23
N ALA A 175 -15.71 0.26 10.16
CA ALA A 175 -16.97 -0.50 10.28
C ALA A 175 -17.67 -0.27 11.63
N SER A 176 -16.90 0.07 12.68
CA SER A 176 -17.43 0.47 13.98
C SER A 176 -18.35 1.70 13.91
N LEU A 177 -18.17 2.61 12.93
CA LEU A 177 -19.06 3.76 12.73
C LEU A 177 -20.51 3.33 12.44
N VAL A 178 -20.68 2.17 11.81
CA VAL A 178 -21.99 1.61 11.45
C VAL A 178 -22.55 0.71 12.56
N GLY A 179 -21.86 0.61 13.71
CA GLY A 179 -22.30 -0.24 14.82
C GLY A 179 -21.87 -1.70 14.70
N LEU A 180 -21.00 -2.05 13.76
CA LEU A 180 -20.61 -3.44 13.45
C LEU A 180 -19.49 -3.99 14.37
N GLY A 181 -19.29 -3.38 15.54
CA GLY A 181 -18.38 -3.92 16.57
C GLY A 181 -16.89 -3.55 16.43
N GLY A 182 -16.07 -4.31 17.17
CA GLY A 182 -14.60 -4.24 17.18
C GLY A 182 -14.01 -3.15 18.08
N LEU A 183 -12.68 -3.01 18.05
CA LEU A 183 -11.94 -2.02 18.85
C LEU A 183 -12.36 -0.57 18.55
N GLY A 184 -12.82 -0.26 17.34
CA GLY A 184 -13.32 1.07 17.00
C GLY A 184 -14.58 1.47 17.77
N GLN A 185 -15.31 0.52 18.36
CA GLN A 185 -16.40 0.85 19.29
C GLN A 185 -15.89 1.51 20.57
N LEU A 186 -14.74 1.08 21.11
CA LEU A 186 -14.12 1.72 22.28
C LEU A 186 -13.85 3.20 22.02
N ILE A 187 -13.41 3.50 20.80
CA ILE A 187 -13.13 4.87 20.35
C ILE A 187 -14.44 5.67 20.28
N LEU A 188 -15.43 5.15 19.55
CA LEU A 188 -16.65 5.89 19.20
C LEU A 188 -17.71 5.91 20.31
N SER A 189 -18.03 4.75 20.87
CA SER A 189 -19.13 4.60 21.83
C SER A 189 -18.72 4.90 23.26
N GLU A 190 -17.55 4.44 23.69
CA GLU A 190 -17.08 4.69 25.06
C GLU A 190 -16.26 5.98 25.18
N GLY A 191 -15.47 6.30 24.15
CA GLY A 191 -14.63 7.50 24.13
C GLY A 191 -15.39 8.77 23.78
N PHE A 192 -15.83 8.87 22.52
CA PHE A 192 -16.47 10.07 21.98
C PHE A 192 -17.83 10.37 22.63
N LYS A 193 -18.73 9.39 22.78
CA LYS A 193 -20.07 9.64 23.37
C LYS A 193 -20.03 9.98 24.86
N ARG A 194 -19.05 9.46 25.62
CA ARG A 194 -18.93 9.74 27.06
C ARG A 194 -17.94 10.87 27.39
N GLN A 195 -17.38 11.54 26.36
CA GLN A 195 -16.34 12.57 26.47
C GLN A 195 -15.17 12.16 27.37
N PHE A 196 -14.83 10.87 27.38
CA PHE A 196 -13.77 10.31 28.20
C PHE A 196 -12.62 9.90 27.29
N PRO A 197 -11.40 10.48 27.40
CA PRO A 197 -10.34 10.23 26.42
C PRO A 197 -9.66 8.86 26.58
N ALA A 198 -9.76 8.22 27.75
CA ALA A 198 -9.04 6.97 28.01
C ALA A 198 -9.36 5.81 27.05
N PRO A 199 -10.64 5.49 26.75
CA PRO A 199 -11.00 4.39 25.85
C PRO A 199 -10.56 4.67 24.41
N ILE A 200 -10.44 5.94 24.01
CA ILE A 200 -9.94 6.36 22.69
C ILE A 200 -8.49 5.94 22.54
N ILE A 201 -7.64 6.33 23.50
CA ILE A 201 -6.21 6.03 23.47
C ILE A 201 -5.99 4.51 23.48
N VAL A 202 -6.70 3.80 24.36
CA VAL A 202 -6.61 2.33 24.47
C VAL A 202 -7.04 1.65 23.16
N GLY A 203 -8.15 2.08 22.57
CA GLY A 203 -8.64 1.55 21.31
C GLY A 203 -7.63 1.75 20.16
N VAL A 204 -7.09 2.96 20.01
CA VAL A 204 -6.09 3.27 18.98
C VAL A 204 -4.81 2.45 19.18
N VAL A 205 -4.26 2.44 20.39
CA VAL A 205 -3.02 1.70 20.70
C VAL A 205 -3.19 0.20 20.44
N LEU A 206 -4.32 -0.39 20.86
CA LEU A 206 -4.58 -1.81 20.62
C LEU A 206 -4.80 -2.13 19.14
N SER A 207 -5.49 -1.26 18.39
CA SER A 207 -5.66 -1.44 16.94
C SER A 207 -4.33 -1.38 16.21
N VAL A 208 -3.48 -0.41 16.53
CA VAL A 208 -2.14 -0.28 15.95
C VAL A 208 -1.26 -1.47 16.33
N ALA A 209 -1.24 -1.85 17.61
CA ALA A 209 -0.50 -3.01 18.07
C ALA A 209 -0.93 -4.30 17.36
N LEU A 210 -2.24 -4.50 17.16
CA LEU A 210 -2.76 -5.65 16.43
C LEU A 210 -2.36 -5.64 14.95
N ALA A 211 -2.36 -4.47 14.30
CA ALA A 211 -1.89 -4.32 12.92
C ALA A 211 -0.40 -4.68 12.78
N PHE A 212 0.46 -4.14 13.65
CA PHE A 212 1.89 -4.47 13.67
C PHE A 212 2.15 -5.92 14.03
N LEU A 213 1.41 -6.49 14.97
CA LEU A 213 1.51 -7.90 15.34
C LEU A 213 1.17 -8.80 14.15
N THR A 214 0.10 -8.47 13.42
CA THR A 214 -0.33 -9.21 12.24
C THR A 214 0.71 -9.10 11.12
N ASP A 215 1.24 -7.90 10.86
CA ASP A 215 2.30 -7.71 9.87
C ASP A 215 3.58 -8.49 10.24
N ALA A 216 4.01 -8.42 11.50
CA ALA A 216 5.17 -9.15 12.00
C ALA A 216 4.99 -10.67 11.87
N LEU A 217 3.79 -11.19 12.16
CA LEU A 217 3.48 -12.61 12.00
C LEU A 217 3.54 -13.04 10.53
N LEU A 218 3.03 -12.21 9.62
CA LEU A 218 3.11 -12.47 8.17
C LEU A 218 4.55 -12.40 7.66
N VAL A 219 5.37 -11.48 8.17
CA VAL A 219 6.80 -11.40 7.86
C VAL A 219 7.54 -12.64 8.36
N LEU A 220 7.25 -13.08 9.59
CA LEU A 220 7.82 -14.32 10.13
C LEU A 220 7.42 -15.53 9.29
N LEU A 221 6.15 -15.60 8.89
CA LEU A 221 5.63 -16.65 8.01
C LEU A 221 6.33 -16.61 6.65
N GLN A 222 6.56 -15.42 6.07
CA GLN A 222 7.33 -15.24 4.85
C GLN A 222 8.76 -15.77 5.03
N TYR A 223 9.43 -15.43 6.12
CA TYR A 223 10.80 -15.87 6.39
C TYR A 223 10.92 -17.39 6.53
N LEU A 224 9.93 -18.04 7.14
CA LEU A 224 9.86 -19.50 7.25
C LEU A 224 9.58 -20.15 5.89
N LEU A 225 8.70 -19.55 5.08
CA LEU A 225 8.32 -20.08 3.77
C LEU A 225 9.36 -19.82 2.68
N THR A 226 10.13 -18.73 2.73
CA THR A 226 11.09 -18.35 1.68
C THR A 226 12.53 -18.19 2.19
N PRO A 227 13.20 -19.26 2.65
CA PRO A 227 14.62 -19.17 3.05
C PRO A 227 15.56 -18.92 1.86
N TRP A 228 15.15 -19.22 0.62
CA TRP A 228 15.99 -19.12 -0.58
C TRP A 228 16.15 -17.69 -1.12
N THR A 229 15.18 -16.79 -0.89
CA THR A 229 15.25 -15.40 -1.34
C THR A 229 16.38 -14.60 -0.69
N ARG A 230 16.91 -15.08 0.45
CA ARG A 230 18.00 -14.43 1.20
C ARG A 230 19.40 -14.62 0.60
N ARG A 231 19.61 -15.53 -0.37
CA ARG A 231 20.96 -15.83 -0.86
C ARG A 231 21.51 -14.81 -1.87
N ASP A 232 20.66 -14.04 -2.53
CA ASP A 232 21.09 -13.16 -3.64
C ASP A 232 21.57 -11.77 -3.20
N ASP A 233 21.12 -11.24 -2.06
CA ASP A 233 21.50 -9.88 -1.63
C ASP A 233 22.92 -9.81 -1.05
N ARG A 234 23.39 -10.89 -0.39
CA ARG A 234 24.76 -10.96 0.15
C ARG A 234 25.82 -10.98 -0.95
N GLY A 235 25.53 -11.56 -2.12
CA GLY A 235 26.45 -11.61 -3.25
C GLY A 235 26.62 -10.27 -3.99
N LYS A 236 25.55 -9.46 -4.04
CA LYS A 236 25.58 -8.13 -4.69
C LYS A 236 26.30 -7.08 -3.85
N GLN A 237 26.14 -7.11 -2.52
CA GLN A 237 26.84 -6.19 -1.61
C GLN A 237 28.36 -6.44 -1.58
N SER A 238 28.79 -7.70 -1.58
CA SER A 238 30.21 -8.08 -1.66
C SER A 238 30.87 -7.58 -2.97
N ARG A 239 30.18 -7.69 -4.11
CA ARG A 239 30.69 -7.24 -5.41
C ARG A 239 30.69 -5.71 -5.57
N GLY A 240 29.72 -5.01 -5.00
CA GLY A 240 29.67 -3.55 -4.97
C GLY A 240 30.81 -2.93 -4.16
N ALA A 241 31.11 -3.51 -2.99
CA ALA A 241 32.22 -3.09 -2.15
C ALA A 241 33.59 -3.29 -2.83
N ALA A 242 33.80 -4.41 -3.52
CA ALA A 242 35.05 -4.71 -4.23
C ALA A 242 35.29 -3.83 -5.49
N ARG A 243 34.22 -3.30 -6.11
CA ARG A 243 34.31 -2.38 -7.26
C ARG A 243 34.50 -0.92 -6.86
N GLY A 244 34.07 -0.53 -5.65
CA GLY A 244 34.26 0.83 -5.13
C GLY A 244 35.72 1.15 -4.79
N THR A 245 36.47 0.15 -4.34
CA THR A 245 37.90 0.30 -4.02
C THR A 245 38.76 0.48 -5.27
N THR A 246 38.53 -0.32 -6.32
CA THR A 246 39.30 -0.25 -7.58
C THR A 246 39.09 1.05 -8.35
N ARG A 247 37.91 1.66 -8.25
CA ARG A 247 37.62 2.95 -8.91
C ARG A 247 38.30 4.13 -8.21
N THR A 248 38.45 4.05 -6.89
CA THR A 248 39.11 5.10 -6.09
C THR A 248 40.63 5.08 -6.32
N GLU A 249 41.24 3.89 -6.42
CA GLU A 249 42.67 3.74 -6.74
C GLU A 249 43.01 4.21 -8.17
N ARG A 250 42.17 3.88 -9.16
CA ARG A 250 42.41 4.30 -10.55
C ARG A 250 42.28 5.83 -10.73
N ARG A 251 41.43 6.48 -9.95
CA ARG A 251 41.26 7.94 -9.96
C ARG A 251 42.40 8.67 -9.25
N ALA A 252 43.04 8.05 -8.26
CA ALA A 252 44.26 8.55 -7.64
C ALA A 252 45.48 8.43 -8.58
N ALA A 253 45.51 7.40 -9.43
CA ALA A 253 46.55 7.22 -10.46
C ALA A 253 46.42 8.20 -11.63
N ASP A 254 45.20 8.52 -12.10
CA ASP A 254 45.00 9.53 -13.16
C ASP A 254 45.31 10.96 -12.70
N GLY A 255 45.01 11.30 -11.43
CA GLY A 255 45.26 12.64 -10.88
C GLY A 255 46.73 13.00 -10.66
N SER A 256 47.66 12.03 -10.80
CA SER A 256 49.10 12.26 -10.68
C SER A 256 49.81 12.36 -12.04
N ALA A 257 49.13 12.11 -13.15
CA ALA A 257 49.68 12.27 -14.51
C ALA A 257 49.40 13.66 -15.11
N GLU A 258 48.42 14.40 -14.58
CA GLU A 258 47.99 15.69 -15.13
C GLU A 258 48.82 16.89 -14.62
N SER A 259 49.64 16.71 -13.58
CA SER A 259 50.46 17.78 -12.98
C SER A 259 51.78 18.08 -13.71
N ASP A 260 52.23 17.24 -14.64
CA ASP A 260 53.54 17.39 -15.30
C ASP A 260 53.51 18.07 -16.68
N THR A 261 52.33 18.39 -17.23
CA THR A 261 52.25 18.95 -18.61
C THR A 261 51.89 20.43 -18.66
N ALA A 262 51.66 21.10 -17.52
CA ALA A 262 51.16 22.48 -17.46
C ALA A 262 52.23 23.51 -17.09
N ALA A 263 53.41 23.48 -17.71
CA ALA A 263 54.34 24.60 -17.68
C ALA A 263 55.29 24.58 -18.87
N VAL A 264 54.96 25.33 -19.92
CA VAL A 264 55.84 26.10 -20.84
C VAL A 264 55.13 26.24 -22.19
N ALA A 265 54.48 27.38 -22.41
CA ALA A 265 54.44 28.06 -23.72
C ALA A 265 53.74 29.42 -23.57
N ALA A 266 54.52 30.49 -23.55
CA ALA A 266 54.07 31.86 -23.76
C ALA A 266 54.29 32.25 -25.24
N VAL A 267 53.21 32.68 -25.92
CA VAL A 267 53.03 33.98 -26.64
C VAL A 267 54.11 34.44 -27.66
N PRO A 268 53.81 35.11 -28.82
CA PRO A 268 52.66 35.06 -29.76
C PRO A 268 53.07 35.24 -31.27
N ALA A 269 52.04 35.46 -32.13
CA ALA A 269 52.00 36.32 -33.34
C ALA A 269 51.94 35.65 -34.73
N GLY A 270 50.91 36.07 -35.51
CA GLY A 270 51.06 36.26 -36.96
C GLY A 270 50.02 35.59 -37.88
N ALA A 271 49.06 36.39 -38.33
CA ALA A 271 48.43 36.39 -39.67
C ALA A 271 47.45 35.27 -40.11
N GLY A 272 46.30 35.72 -40.65
CA GLY A 272 45.77 35.19 -41.92
C GLY A 272 44.39 34.51 -41.91
N SER A 273 43.34 35.31 -42.18
CA SER A 273 42.20 35.02 -43.07
C SER A 273 41.45 33.67 -43.03
N GLY A 274 40.15 33.70 -42.72
CA GLY A 274 39.20 32.63 -43.10
C GLY A 274 37.86 32.65 -42.35
N THR A 275 36.88 33.35 -42.91
CA THR A 275 35.42 33.35 -42.62
C THR A 275 34.74 31.96 -42.76
N PRO A 276 33.41 31.76 -42.56
CA PRO A 276 32.52 32.10 -41.43
C PRO A 276 31.51 30.97 -41.01
N GLY A 277 31.08 30.95 -39.73
CA GLY A 277 29.76 30.47 -39.19
C GLY A 277 29.34 28.99 -39.32
N PRO A 278 28.22 28.52 -38.70
CA PRO A 278 27.26 29.14 -37.74
C PRO A 278 27.17 28.36 -36.39
N ALA A 279 27.02 28.99 -35.22
CA ALA A 279 25.86 29.69 -34.63
C ALA A 279 24.65 28.80 -34.29
N HIS A 280 24.53 28.51 -32.99
CA HIS A 280 23.38 27.95 -32.28
C HIS A 280 22.06 28.66 -32.59
N PRO A 281 20.91 27.94 -32.61
CA PRO A 281 19.62 28.53 -32.36
C PRO A 281 19.23 28.39 -30.88
N GLY A 282 19.05 29.53 -30.23
CA GLY A 282 18.26 29.66 -29.00
C GLY A 282 16.75 29.58 -29.29
N PRO A 283 15.91 29.59 -28.25
CA PRO A 283 14.47 29.38 -28.37
C PRO A 283 13.75 30.63 -28.88
N ASP A 284 12.86 30.40 -29.84
CA ASP A 284 12.12 31.39 -30.60
C ASP A 284 10.93 31.95 -29.80
N ILE A 285 10.78 33.28 -29.84
CA ILE A 285 9.69 34.02 -29.23
C ILE A 285 8.92 34.76 -30.34
N GLY A 286 7.70 34.29 -30.62
CA GLY A 286 6.56 35.15 -30.91
C GLY A 286 6.12 35.36 -32.37
N ARG A 287 4.80 35.68 -32.46
CA ARG A 287 4.02 36.33 -33.54
C ARG A 287 3.33 35.37 -34.51
N ALA A 288 2.02 35.13 -34.42
CA ALA A 288 0.83 35.98 -34.64
C ALA A 288 0.52 36.27 -36.12
N ASP A 289 -0.80 36.27 -36.41
CA ASP A 289 -1.54 36.52 -37.67
C ASP A 289 -1.90 35.28 -38.51
N THR A 290 -3.09 35.12 -39.10
CA THR A 290 -4.34 35.91 -39.22
C THR A 290 -5.44 34.96 -39.77
N GLY A 291 -6.71 35.21 -39.47
CA GLY A 291 -7.84 34.59 -40.19
C GLY A 291 -9.11 34.41 -39.35
N GLY A 292 -10.04 35.36 -39.44
CA GLY A 292 -11.33 35.36 -38.73
C GLY A 292 -12.41 34.47 -39.36
N PRO A 293 -13.71 34.82 -39.23
CA PRO A 293 -14.56 34.29 -38.16
C PRO A 293 -15.80 33.57 -38.70
N ASN A 294 -16.31 32.56 -37.98
CA ASN A 294 -17.74 32.20 -38.04
C ASN A 294 -18.14 31.33 -36.83
N THR A 295 -18.74 31.95 -35.80
CA THR A 295 -19.41 31.22 -34.71
C THR A 295 -20.89 31.56 -34.75
N GLY A 296 -21.68 30.61 -35.23
CA GLY A 296 -23.13 30.63 -35.10
C GLY A 296 -23.54 30.40 -33.64
N GLY A 297 -24.26 31.36 -33.07
CA GLY A 297 -25.17 31.13 -31.94
C GLY A 297 -26.48 30.51 -32.44
N PRO A 298 -27.29 29.96 -31.53
CA PRO A 298 -28.47 30.73 -31.16
C PRO A 298 -28.84 30.69 -29.66
N ASP A 299 -29.32 31.86 -29.22
CA ASP A 299 -30.50 32.13 -28.41
C ASP A 299 -30.77 31.33 -27.11
N ARG A 300 -30.63 32.05 -25.98
CA ARG A 300 -31.55 31.94 -24.84
C ARG A 300 -31.93 33.34 -24.34
N PRO A 301 -33.23 33.71 -24.34
CA PRO A 301 -33.66 34.97 -23.75
C PRO A 301 -33.73 34.85 -22.22
N GLY A 302 -33.06 35.79 -21.55
CA GLY A 302 -33.14 35.99 -20.11
C GLY A 302 -34.52 36.49 -19.69
N GLY A 303 -35.16 35.72 -18.79
CA GLY A 303 -36.35 36.13 -18.07
C GLY A 303 -36.01 37.17 -16.99
N ARG A 304 -36.69 38.32 -17.08
CA ARG A 304 -36.75 39.37 -16.06
C ARG A 304 -37.32 38.85 -14.75
N ALA A 305 -36.69 39.25 -13.64
CA ALA A 305 -37.39 39.52 -12.38
C ALA A 305 -38.19 40.83 -12.52
N PRO A 306 -39.33 40.94 -11.83
CA PRO A 306 -39.42 41.79 -10.63
C PRO A 306 -40.08 41.00 -9.49
N GLY A 307 -39.75 41.17 -8.21
CA GLY A 307 -39.86 42.41 -7.45
C GLY A 307 -41.17 42.37 -6.65
N GLU A 308 -41.05 42.60 -5.34
CA GLU A 308 -42.10 43.10 -4.42
C GLU A 308 -43.09 42.11 -3.76
N GLY A 309 -43.15 42.17 -2.41
CA GLY A 309 -44.42 42.31 -1.71
C GLY A 309 -44.83 41.22 -0.70
N ASP A 310 -44.67 41.53 0.58
CA ASP A 310 -45.66 41.39 1.67
C ASP A 310 -46.57 40.16 1.74
N ARG A 311 -46.32 39.28 2.73
CA ARG A 311 -47.18 38.99 3.90
C ARG A 311 -46.77 37.69 4.60
#